data_AF-A0AAW0TP43-F1
#
_entry.id   AF-A0AAW0TP43-F1
#
_cell.length_a   1.000
_cell.length_b   1.000
_cell.length_c   1.000
_cell.angle_alpha   90.00
_cell.angle_beta   90.00
_cell.angle_gamma   90.00
#
_symmetry.space_group_name_H-M   'P 1'
#
loop_
_entity.id
_entity.type
_entity.pdbx_description
1 polymer ?
#
loop_
_entity_poly.entity_id
_entity_poly.type
_entity_poly.pdbx_seq_one_letter_code
_entity_poly.pdbx_strand_id
1 'polypeptide(L)'
;MDRTSSIKVRSARPLPPSALSVPVVVSMDSEREKFRTYIEKTGVMSALTDALVQLYEEQERPSDALGHIKKTLGSFTPSIQHCHMLEEKVKEQEAIIESQRTQINDLMGEVTNLRDLLAHVEGRGEATKTPSETPRTS
;
A
#
# COMPACT_ATOMS: atom_id res chain seq x y z
N MET A 1 -63.42 42.80 56.21
CA MET A 1 -62.07 42.27 56.46
C MET A 1 -61.83 41.15 55.47
N ASP A 2 -61.28 41.56 54.32
CA ASP A 2 -60.23 40.91 53.55
C ASP A 2 -60.37 39.43 53.18
N ARG A 3 -60.49 39.19 51.87
CA ARG A 3 -59.50 38.40 51.12
C ARG A 3 -59.65 38.65 49.63
N THR A 4 -58.73 39.46 49.13
CA THR A 4 -58.37 39.61 47.73
C THR A 4 -57.92 38.27 47.15
N SER A 5 -58.41 37.92 45.96
CA SER A 5 -57.71 37.00 45.05
C SER A 5 -58.23 37.22 43.63
N SER A 6 -57.77 38.33 43.05
CA SER A 6 -57.78 38.52 41.59
C SER A 6 -56.88 37.45 40.98
N ILE A 7 -57.51 36.44 40.36
CA ILE A 7 -56.83 35.42 39.57
C ILE A 7 -56.11 36.15 38.42
N LYS A 8 -54.78 36.18 38.53
CA LYS A 8 -53.87 36.71 37.52
C LYS A 8 -54.00 35.86 36.27
N VAL A 9 -54.52 36.46 35.20
CA VAL A 9 -54.49 35.96 33.83
C VAL A 9 -53.08 35.48 33.52
N ARG A 10 -52.85 34.16 33.49
CA ARG A 10 -51.59 33.57 33.06
C ARG A 10 -51.54 33.67 31.54
N SER A 11 -50.77 34.65 31.07
CA SER A 11 -50.30 34.79 29.70
C SER A 11 -49.92 33.43 29.12
N ALA A 12 -50.58 33.06 28.03
CA ALA A 12 -50.28 31.88 27.24
C ALA A 12 -48.86 32.02 26.68
N ARG A 13 -47.96 31.13 27.09
CA ARG A 13 -46.65 30.97 26.47
C ARG A 13 -46.86 30.36 25.08
N PRO A 14 -46.36 30.95 23.98
CA PRO A 14 -46.43 30.32 22.68
C PRO A 14 -45.53 29.09 22.70
N LEU A 15 -46.05 27.96 22.24
CA LEU A 15 -45.27 26.74 22.01
C LEU A 15 -44.19 27.05 20.96
N PRO A 16 -42.93 26.60 21.14
CA PRO A 16 -41.96 26.67 20.06
C PRO A 16 -42.45 25.78 18.90
N PRO A 17 -42.30 26.20 17.64
CA PRO A 17 -42.55 25.33 16.50
C PRO A 17 -41.65 24.11 16.67
N SER A 18 -42.22 22.93 16.47
CA SER A 18 -41.50 21.67 16.34
C SER A 18 -40.20 21.92 15.58
N ALA A 19 -39.07 21.87 16.28
CA ALA A 19 -37.77 21.80 15.66
C ALA A 19 -37.74 20.45 14.95
N LEU A 20 -38.25 20.46 13.72
CA LEU A 20 -37.99 19.42 12.73
C LEU A 20 -36.50 19.14 12.79
N SER A 21 -36.20 17.98 13.38
CA SER A 21 -35.04 17.14 13.15
C SER A 21 -33.89 17.85 12.41
N VAL A 22 -33.01 18.48 13.19
CA VAL A 22 -31.62 18.75 12.79
C VAL A 22 -31.05 17.44 12.21
N PRO A 23 -30.29 17.49 11.10
CA PRO A 23 -30.07 16.31 10.26
C PRO A 23 -29.18 15.27 10.96
N VAL A 24 -29.82 14.31 11.64
CA VAL A 24 -29.20 13.05 12.07
C VAL A 24 -28.82 12.18 10.86
N VAL A 25 -29.18 12.57 9.63
CA VAL A 25 -28.81 11.83 8.42
C VAL A 25 -27.33 12.05 8.05
N VAL A 26 -26.81 13.28 8.12
CA VAL A 26 -25.43 13.59 7.64
C VAL A 26 -24.34 12.96 8.52
N SER A 27 -24.55 12.84 9.83
CA SER A 27 -23.60 12.19 10.73
C SER A 27 -23.59 10.66 10.59
N MET A 28 -24.76 10.05 10.34
CA MET A 28 -24.87 8.61 10.11
C MET A 28 -24.27 8.21 8.76
N ASP A 29 -24.44 9.04 7.73
CA ASP A 29 -23.84 8.79 6.41
C ASP A 29 -22.32 8.83 6.47
N SER A 30 -21.72 9.73 7.27
CA SER A 30 -20.26 9.77 7.46
C SER A 30 -19.70 8.53 8.17
N GLU A 31 -20.38 8.01 9.20
CA GLU A 31 -19.97 6.77 9.86
C GLU A 31 -20.15 5.54 8.97
N ARG A 32 -21.24 5.50 8.19
CA ARG A 32 -21.49 4.46 7.18
C ARG A 32 -20.43 4.47 6.08
N GLU A 33 -20.02 5.63 5.61
CA GLU A 33 -18.98 5.78 4.59
C GLU A 33 -17.61 5.35 5.10
N LYS A 34 -17.27 5.69 6.35
CA LYS A 34 -16.06 5.18 7.02
C LYS A 34 -16.07 3.67 7.16
N PHE A 35 -17.20 3.09 7.55
CA PHE A 35 -17.35 1.65 7.67
C PHE A 35 -17.24 0.95 6.31
N ARG A 36 -17.87 1.51 5.27
CA ARG A 36 -17.77 1.02 3.89
C ARG A 36 -16.31 1.04 3.41
N THR A 37 -15.66 2.19 3.57
CA THR A 37 -14.24 2.36 3.20
C THR A 37 -13.35 1.40 3.97
N TYR A 38 -13.65 1.12 5.24
CA TYR A 38 -12.92 0.16 6.05
C TYR A 38 -13.07 -1.28 5.52
N ILE A 39 -14.29 -1.72 5.21
CA ILE A 39 -14.54 -3.08 4.67
C ILE A 39 -13.95 -3.23 3.25
N GLU A 40 -13.98 -2.17 2.45
CA GLU A 40 -13.35 -2.13 1.13
C GLU A 40 -11.81 -2.18 1.24
N LYS A 41 -11.20 -1.36 2.11
CA LYS A 41 -9.74 -1.36 2.34
C LYS A 41 -9.20 -2.65 2.95
N THR A 42 -9.98 -3.28 3.82
CA THR A 42 -9.59 -4.56 4.46
C THR A 42 -9.85 -5.77 3.57
N GLY A 43 -10.44 -5.59 2.38
CA GLY A 43 -10.71 -6.68 1.45
C GLY A 43 -11.84 -7.62 1.87
N VAL A 44 -12.64 -7.25 2.88
CA VAL A 44 -13.80 -8.04 3.32
C VAL A 44 -14.87 -8.07 2.22
N MET A 45 -15.07 -6.96 1.50
CA MET A 45 -16.00 -6.91 0.36
C MET A 45 -15.59 -7.87 -0.76
N SER A 46 -14.30 -7.90 -1.12
CA SER A 46 -13.79 -8.79 -2.16
C SER A 46 -13.86 -10.25 -1.73
N ALA A 47 -13.47 -10.57 -0.49
CA ALA A 47 -13.54 -11.93 0.02
C ALA A 47 -14.98 -12.49 0.09
N LEU A 48 -15.97 -11.65 0.47
CA LEU A 48 -17.37 -12.03 0.42
C LEU A 48 -17.88 -12.22 -1.01
N THR A 49 -17.45 -11.36 -1.95
CA THR A 49 -17.82 -11.47 -3.36
C THR A 49 -17.28 -12.76 -3.96
N ASP A 50 -16.01 -13.06 -3.74
CA ASP A 50 -15.37 -14.27 -4.26
C ASP A 50 -15.97 -15.53 -3.65
N ALA A 51 -16.31 -15.52 -2.35
CA ALA A 51 -17.00 -16.63 -1.69
C ALA A 51 -18.40 -16.89 -2.28
N LEU A 52 -19.12 -15.83 -2.66
CA LEU A 52 -20.43 -15.95 -3.31
C LEU A 52 -20.30 -16.40 -4.78
N VAL A 53 -19.27 -15.97 -5.50
CA VAL A 53 -18.96 -16.42 -6.86
C VAL A 53 -18.61 -17.90 -6.85
N GLN A 54 -17.75 -18.36 -5.94
CA GLN A 54 -17.41 -19.78 -5.82
C GLN A 54 -18.64 -20.65 -5.49
N LEU A 55 -19.50 -20.18 -4.60
CA LEU A 55 -20.76 -20.87 -4.30
C LEU A 55 -21.72 -20.89 -5.51
N TYR A 56 -21.65 -19.87 -6.38
CA TYR A 56 -22.44 -19.80 -7.61
C TYR A 56 -21.90 -20.71 -8.71
N GLU A 57 -20.57 -20.87 -8.80
CA GLU A 57 -19.88 -21.71 -9.79
C GLU A 57 -19.91 -23.22 -9.42
N GLU A 58 -20.15 -23.57 -8.16
CA GLU A 58 -20.23 -24.95 -7.70
C GLU A 58 -21.49 -25.65 -8.27
N GLN A 59 -21.29 -26.60 -9.19
CA GLN A 59 -22.33 -27.27 -9.99
C GLN A 59 -23.36 -28.06 -9.14
N GLU A 60 -22.97 -28.52 -7.95
CA GLU A 60 -23.88 -29.10 -6.96
C GLU A 60 -24.00 -28.14 -5.78
N ARG A 61 -25.11 -27.39 -5.68
CA ARG A 61 -25.37 -26.53 -4.51
C ARG A 61 -25.18 -27.35 -3.24
N PRO A 62 -24.14 -27.09 -2.43
CA PRO A 62 -23.93 -27.86 -1.22
C PRO A 62 -25.16 -27.71 -0.33
N SER A 63 -25.62 -28.81 0.27
CA SER A 63 -26.75 -28.80 1.21
C SER A 63 -26.50 -27.86 2.40
N ASP A 64 -25.24 -27.49 2.64
CA ASP A 64 -24.83 -26.47 3.62
C ASP A 64 -24.03 -25.35 2.94
N ALA A 65 -24.77 -24.43 2.30
CA ALA A 65 -24.20 -23.23 1.68
C ALA A 65 -23.42 -22.35 2.66
N LEU A 66 -23.85 -22.29 3.93
CA LEU A 66 -23.21 -21.49 4.95
C LEU A 66 -21.86 -22.11 5.37
N GLY A 67 -21.80 -23.43 5.49
CA GLY A 67 -20.57 -24.18 5.73
C GLY A 67 -19.54 -23.98 4.62
N HIS A 68 -19.98 -24.00 3.36
CA HIS A 68 -19.12 -23.70 2.21
C HIS A 68 -18.55 -22.28 2.30
N ILE A 69 -19.41 -21.26 2.46
CA ILE A 69 -18.95 -19.86 2.60
C ILE A 69 -17.97 -19.70 3.76
N LYS A 70 -18.21 -20.33 4.91
CA LYS A 70 -17.31 -20.26 6.07
C LYS A 70 -15.93 -20.86 5.78
N LYS A 71 -15.89 -22.01 5.09
CA LYS A 71 -14.64 -22.66 4.69
C LYS A 71 -13.89 -21.82 3.66
N THR A 72 -14.61 -21.32 2.67
CA THR A 72 -14.08 -20.48 1.60
C THR A 72 -13.51 -19.18 2.16
N LEU A 73 -14.24 -18.48 3.02
CA LEU A 73 -13.76 -17.26 3.67
C LEU A 73 -12.54 -17.51 4.58
N GLY A 74 -12.50 -18.66 5.27
CA GLY A 74 -11.32 -19.08 6.04
C GLY A 74 -10.11 -19.47 5.19
N SER A 75 -10.32 -19.82 3.92
CA SER A 75 -9.26 -20.03 2.93
C SER A 75 -8.81 -18.73 2.26
N PHE A 76 -9.72 -17.74 2.15
CA PHE A 76 -9.45 -16.43 1.56
C PHE A 76 -8.70 -15.48 2.49
N THR A 77 -8.75 -15.69 3.80
CA THR A 77 -7.75 -15.08 4.68
C THR A 77 -6.42 -15.76 4.40
N PRO A 78 -5.45 -15.13 3.69
CA PRO A 78 -4.08 -15.61 3.77
C PRO A 78 -3.78 -15.66 5.27
N SER A 79 -3.42 -16.84 5.77
CA SER A 79 -3.04 -16.96 7.17
C SER A 79 -2.05 -15.82 7.44
N ILE A 80 -2.19 -15.11 8.55
CA ILE A 80 -1.25 -14.03 8.91
C ILE A 80 0.20 -14.55 8.81
N GLN A 81 0.40 -15.85 9.02
CA GLN A 81 1.66 -16.57 8.77
C GLN A 81 2.11 -16.58 7.31
N HIS A 82 1.21 -16.74 6.33
CA HIS A 82 1.53 -16.67 4.91
C HIS A 82 1.90 -15.26 4.48
N CYS A 83 1.19 -14.24 4.99
CA CYS A 83 1.59 -12.84 4.76
C CYS A 83 2.97 -12.55 5.36
N HIS A 84 3.21 -12.96 6.62
CA HIS A 84 4.51 -12.77 7.27
C HIS A 84 5.64 -13.51 6.55
N MET A 85 5.39 -14.73 6.05
CA MET A 85 6.35 -15.48 5.24
C MET A 85 6.66 -14.77 3.92
N LEU A 86 5.64 -14.20 3.25
CA LEU A 86 5.85 -13.41 2.04
C LEU A 86 6.66 -12.14 2.34
N GLU A 87 6.36 -11.43 3.43
CA GLU A 87 7.11 -10.25 3.87
C GLU A 87 8.58 -10.58 4.17
N GLU A 88 8.85 -11.69 4.84
CA GLU A 88 10.20 -12.17 5.11
C GLU A 88 10.96 -12.48 3.81
N LYS A 89 10.30 -13.16 2.86
CA LYS A 89 10.88 -13.44 1.54
C LYS A 89 11.13 -12.18 0.72
N VAL A 90 10.23 -11.19 0.77
CA VAL A 90 10.43 -9.90 0.10
C VAL A 90 11.66 -9.21 0.68
N LYS A 91 11.78 -9.16 2.01
CA LYS A 91 12.93 -8.56 2.69
C LYS A 91 14.24 -9.28 2.36
N GLU A 92 14.23 -10.61 2.30
CA GLU A 92 15.40 -11.39 1.89
C GLU A 92 15.80 -11.08 0.45
N GLN A 93 14.83 -11.03 -0.48
CA GLN A 93 15.09 -10.70 -1.88
C GLN A 93 15.63 -9.27 -2.05
N GLU A 94 15.09 -8.30 -1.30
CA GLU A 94 15.61 -6.94 -1.28
C GLU A 94 17.07 -6.89 -0.82
N ALA A 95 17.43 -7.62 0.24
CA ALA A 95 18.82 -7.71 0.71
C ALA A 95 19.76 -8.34 -0.33
N ILE A 96 19.30 -9.37 -1.05
CA ILE A 96 20.07 -9.99 -2.14
C ILE A 96 20.29 -8.99 -3.28
N ILE A 97 19.26 -8.24 -3.67
CA ILE A 97 19.36 -7.23 -4.73
C ILE A 97 20.36 -6.14 -4.32
N GLU A 98 20.31 -5.68 -3.07
CA GLU A 98 21.26 -4.70 -2.53
C GLU A 98 22.70 -5.20 -2.63
N SER A 99 22.96 -6.44 -2.17
CA SER A 99 24.28 -7.05 -2.24
C SER A 99 24.78 -7.27 -3.67
N GLN A 100 23.90 -7.65 -4.60
CA GLN A 100 24.28 -7.81 -6.00
C GLN A 100 24.62 -6.46 -6.62
N ARG A 101 23.89 -5.39 -6.27
CA ARG A 101 24.18 -4.03 -6.72
C ARG A 101 25.53 -3.53 -6.21
N THR A 102 25.86 -3.77 -4.93
CA THR A 102 27.18 -3.39 -4.40
C THR A 102 28.30 -4.12 -5.13
N GLN A 103 28.15 -5.42 -5.35
CA GLN A 103 29.15 -6.21 -6.07
C GLN A 103 29.33 -5.72 -7.52
N ILE A 104 28.24 -5.39 -8.22
CA ILE A 104 28.31 -4.79 -9.56
C ILE A 104 29.06 -3.46 -9.52
N ASN A 105 28.78 -2.59 -8.55
CA ASN A 105 29.47 -1.31 -8.42
C ASN A 105 30.98 -1.46 -8.14
N ASP A 106 31.36 -2.40 -7.28
CA ASP A 106 32.77 -2.67 -6.95
C ASP A 106 33.53 -3.17 -8.18
N LEU A 107 32.96 -4.15 -8.90
CA LEU A 107 33.51 -4.66 -10.16
C LEU A 107 33.58 -3.57 -11.23
N MET A 108 32.57 -2.71 -11.33
CA MET A 108 32.61 -1.58 -12.24
C MET A 108 33.75 -0.61 -11.90
N GLY A 109 33.96 -0.32 -10.61
CA GLY A 109 35.07 0.50 -10.12
C GLY A 109 36.45 -0.11 -10.43
N GLU A 110 36.57 -1.43 -10.31
CA GLU A 110 37.81 -2.13 -10.67
C GLU A 110 38.06 -2.08 -12.18
N VAL A 111 37.01 -2.29 -12.99
CA VAL A 111 37.10 -2.17 -14.45
C VAL A 111 37.46 -0.75 -14.88
N THR A 112 36.93 0.29 -14.22
CA THR A 112 37.32 1.68 -14.52
C THR A 112 38.77 1.94 -14.15
N ASN A 113 39.21 1.50 -12.97
CA ASN A 113 40.61 1.67 -12.55
C ASN A 113 41.58 0.95 -13.49
N LEU A 114 41.24 -0.27 -13.92
CA LEU A 114 42.05 -1.02 -14.88
C LEU A 114 42.08 -0.34 -16.26
N ARG A 115 40.96 0.19 -16.72
CA ARG A 115 40.90 0.97 -17.98
C ARG A 115 41.74 2.23 -17.90
N ASP A 116 41.67 2.96 -16.80
CA ASP A 116 42.47 4.16 -16.59
C ASP A 116 43.96 3.80 -16.55
N LEU A 117 44.33 2.75 -15.82
CA LEU A 117 45.73 2.29 -15.75
C LEU A 117 46.25 1.84 -17.13
N LEU A 118 45.42 1.14 -17.90
CA LEU A 118 45.75 0.74 -19.27
C LEU A 118 45.99 1.96 -20.17
N ALA A 119 45.14 2.99 -20.10
CA ALA A 119 45.30 4.23 -20.86
C ALA A 119 46.63 4.95 -20.52
N HIS A 120 47.06 4.92 -19.25
CA HIS A 120 48.36 5.49 -18.83
C HIS A 120 49.55 4.68 -19.38
N VAL A 121 49.43 3.36 -19.48
CA VAL A 121 50.48 2.48 -20.03
C VAL A 121 50.57 2.62 -21.55
N GLU A 122 49.43 2.67 -22.23
CA GLU A 122 49.35 2.88 -23.68
C GLU A 122 49.91 4.25 -24.09
N GLY A 123 49.59 5.33 -23.35
CA GLY A 123 50.16 6.66 -23.58
C GLY A 123 51.69 6.73 -23.35
N ARG A 124 52.26 5.82 -22.57
CA ARG A 124 53.71 5.71 -22.35
C ARG A 124 54.41 4.86 -23.43
N GLY A 125 53.67 3.99 -24.13
CA GLY A 125 54.15 3.22 -25.27
C GLY A 125 54.44 4.09 -26.50
N GLU A 126 53.61 5.10 -26.77
CA GLU A 126 53.81 6.02 -27.91
C GLU A 126 55.01 6.97 -27.73
N ALA A 127 55.38 7.34 -26.49
CA ALA A 127 56.49 8.24 -26.22
C ALA A 127 57.89 7.65 -26.50
N THR A 128 58.00 6.37 -26.87
CA THR A 128 59.30 5.70 -27.13
C THR A 128 59.58 5.40 -28.61
N LYS A 129 58.73 5.85 -29.55
CA LYS A 129 58.96 5.65 -30.99
C LYS A 129 59.42 6.92 -31.72
N THR A 130 60.45 7.61 -31.24
CA THR A 130 61.46 8.32 -32.06
C THR A 130 62.70 8.50 -31.18
N PRO A 131 63.93 8.16 -31.62
CA PRO A 131 64.64 9.00 -32.59
C PRO A 131 65.66 8.28 -33.51
N SER A 132 66.23 9.06 -34.43
CA SER A 132 67.49 8.84 -35.16
C SER A 132 67.43 8.15 -36.53
N GLU A 133 67.36 8.96 -37.57
CA GLU A 133 68.24 8.79 -38.74
C GLU A 133 68.52 10.17 -39.36
N THR A 134 69.60 10.81 -38.90
CA THR A 134 70.48 11.54 -39.81
C THR A 134 71.77 10.73 -39.88
N PRO A 135 72.33 10.52 -41.08
CA PRO A 135 73.64 11.14 -41.30
C PRO A 135 73.89 11.65 -42.72
N ARG A 136 74.56 12.81 -42.74
CA ARG A 136 75.74 13.17 -43.52
C ARG A 136 75.66 13.23 -45.07
N THR A 137 75.76 14.48 -45.52
CA THR A 137 76.68 14.98 -46.56
C THR A 137 77.71 13.98 -47.08
N SER A 138 77.67 13.74 -48.39
CA SER A 138 78.81 13.86 -49.33
C SER A 138 78.29 14.11 -50.74
#